data_AF-A0A6G3MKT2-F1
#
_entry.id   AF-A0A6G3MKT2-F1
#
_cell.length_a   1.000
_cell.length_b   1.000
_cell.length_c   1.000
_cell.angle_alpha   90.00
_cell.angle_beta   90.00
_cell.angle_gamma   90.00
#
_symmetry.space_group_name_H-M   'P 1'
#
loop_
_entity.id
_entity.type
_entity.pdbx_description
1 polymer ?
#
loop_
_entity_poly.entity_id
_entity_poly.type
_entity_poly.pdbx_seq_one_letter_code
_entity_poly.pdbx_strand_id
1 'polypeptide(L)'
;SAGMKDMYNQVLKFGAMIVDSLRAYDYPVFVYIMPNGELRGGSWAVLDPSINPKYMEIYSCDTSSANILEPSALVSIKYRESDIIKTICRLNKNSDEHDFNASNKHKTEFSEQEFSRNEKDLIKSYKSVAEYFAKLHDTPCRMLDKKVIKKIVCWKDSRRFFYWRLKRRIHEKKIWTDILSVNPSLNDESIS
;
A
#
# COMPACT_ATOMS: atom_id res chain seq x y z
N SER A 1 17.19 2.91 0.05
CA SER A 1 18.15 4.00 -0.24
C SER A 1 18.38 4.09 -1.73
N ALA A 2 18.27 5.30 -2.30
CA ALA A 2 18.44 5.54 -3.74
C ALA A 2 19.45 6.67 -4.03
N GLY A 3 20.25 7.06 -3.04
CA GLY A 3 21.27 8.10 -3.22
C GLY A 3 22.40 7.63 -4.13
N MET A 4 23.08 8.58 -4.79
CA MET A 4 24.18 8.30 -5.72
C MET A 4 25.27 7.41 -5.12
N LYS A 5 25.62 7.63 -3.83
CA LYS A 5 26.61 6.84 -3.10
C LYS A 5 26.18 5.37 -2.94
N ASP A 6 24.91 5.11 -2.64
CA ASP A 6 24.42 3.73 -2.42
C ASP A 6 24.23 2.98 -3.74
N MET A 7 23.89 3.71 -4.80
CA MET A 7 23.90 3.17 -6.16
C MET A 7 25.31 2.79 -6.59
N TYR A 8 26.31 3.64 -6.31
CA TYR A 8 27.73 3.32 -6.54
C TYR A 8 28.18 2.10 -5.71
N ASN A 9 27.73 2.01 -4.46
CA ASN A 9 27.97 0.85 -3.59
C ASN A 9 27.12 -0.39 -3.93
N GLN A 10 26.54 -0.44 -5.14
CA GLN A 10 25.88 -1.62 -5.70
C GLN A 10 24.65 -2.10 -4.91
N VAL A 11 23.88 -1.19 -4.29
CA VAL A 11 22.64 -1.54 -3.55
C VAL A 11 21.66 -2.39 -4.38
N LEU A 12 21.61 -2.19 -5.70
CA LEU A 12 20.78 -2.98 -6.61
C LEU A 12 21.21 -4.45 -6.68
N LYS A 13 22.52 -4.72 -6.63
CA LYS A 13 23.05 -6.09 -6.62
C LYS A 13 22.62 -6.82 -5.36
N PHE A 14 22.69 -6.16 -4.21
CA PHE A 14 22.22 -6.73 -2.95
C PHE A 14 20.70 -6.96 -2.95
N GLY A 15 19.92 -6.08 -3.57
CA GLY A 15 18.48 -6.30 -3.77
C GLY A 15 18.17 -7.56 -4.58
N ALA A 16 18.90 -7.79 -5.68
CA ALA A 16 18.75 -8.99 -6.49
C ALA A 16 19.13 -10.28 -5.73
N MET A 17 20.19 -10.24 -4.91
CA MET A 17 20.59 -11.38 -4.08
C MET A 17 19.50 -11.82 -3.09
N ILE A 18 18.67 -10.90 -2.60
CA ILE A 18 17.53 -11.24 -1.73
C ILE A 18 16.49 -12.03 -2.53
N VAL A 19 16.16 -11.60 -3.75
CA VAL A 19 15.22 -12.29 -4.63
C VAL A 19 15.72 -13.70 -4.96
N ASP A 20 16.99 -13.84 -5.32
CA ASP A 20 17.61 -15.14 -5.59
C ASP A 20 17.54 -16.07 -4.37
N SER A 21 17.82 -15.52 -3.18
CA SER A 21 17.78 -16.28 -1.93
C SER A 21 16.37 -16.73 -1.57
N LEU A 22 15.35 -15.86 -1.73
CA LEU A 22 13.94 -16.19 -1.44
C LEU A 22 13.35 -17.18 -2.45
N ARG A 23 13.79 -17.11 -3.71
CA ARG A 23 13.42 -18.06 -4.75
C ARG A 23 13.94 -19.47 -4.45
N ALA A 24 15.18 -19.58 -3.97
CA ALA A 24 15.80 -20.86 -3.61
C ALA A 24 15.38 -21.39 -2.23
N TYR A 25 14.58 -20.64 -1.47
CA TYR A 25 14.22 -20.99 -0.10
C TYR A 25 13.06 -21.99 -0.05
N ASP A 26 13.27 -23.12 0.64
CA ASP A 26 12.30 -24.22 0.65
C ASP A 26 11.33 -24.20 1.85
N TYR A 27 11.49 -23.31 2.82
CA TYR A 27 10.68 -23.29 4.06
C TYR A 27 9.66 -22.15 4.05
N PRO A 28 8.55 -22.25 4.81
CA PRO A 28 7.53 -21.21 4.83
C PRO A 28 8.11 -19.87 5.31
N VAL A 29 7.85 -18.81 4.55
CA VAL A 29 8.28 -17.44 4.84
C VAL A 29 7.04 -16.59 5.06
N PHE A 30 6.97 -15.93 6.20
CA PHE A 30 5.91 -14.97 6.50
C PHE A 30 6.48 -13.57 6.56
N VAL A 31 5.92 -12.69 5.74
CA VAL A 31 6.18 -11.26 5.80
C VAL A 31 4.97 -10.61 6.47
N TYR A 32 5.19 -9.93 7.59
CA TYR A 32 4.13 -9.27 8.33
C TYR A 32 4.42 -7.78 8.45
N ILE A 33 3.52 -6.96 7.90
CA ILE A 33 3.60 -5.50 8.04
C ILE A 33 3.04 -5.11 9.41
N MET A 34 3.93 -4.63 10.28
CA MET A 34 3.63 -4.26 11.66
C MET A 34 2.67 -3.06 11.78
N PRO A 35 2.06 -2.81 12.96
CA PRO A 35 1.27 -1.60 13.20
C PRO A 35 2.03 -0.33 12.86
N ASN A 36 1.39 0.60 12.15
CA ASN A 36 2.01 1.83 11.65
C ASN A 36 3.27 1.61 10.77
N GLY A 37 3.56 0.36 10.41
CA GLY A 37 4.61 0.02 9.47
C GLY A 37 4.13 0.27 8.06
N GLU A 38 5.08 0.62 7.20
CA GLU A 38 4.81 0.78 5.78
C GLU A 38 5.74 -0.06 4.91
N LEU A 39 5.17 -0.56 3.81
CA LEU A 39 5.93 -1.27 2.78
C LEU A 39 5.72 -0.57 1.45
N ARG A 40 6.81 -0.06 0.87
CA ARG A 40 6.76 0.84 -0.29
C ARG A 40 7.62 0.36 -1.45
N GLY A 41 7.19 0.70 -2.67
CA GLY A 41 7.98 0.65 -3.90
C GLY A 41 8.88 -0.59 -4.05
N GLY A 42 10.19 -0.35 -4.12
CA GLY A 42 11.18 -1.41 -4.34
C GLY A 42 11.27 -2.44 -3.20
N SER A 43 10.94 -2.06 -1.96
CA SER A 43 10.91 -3.00 -0.84
C SER A 43 9.77 -4.01 -0.98
N TRP A 44 8.63 -3.60 -1.54
CA TRP A 44 7.56 -4.53 -1.89
C TRP A 44 8.03 -5.50 -2.97
N ALA A 45 8.66 -4.98 -4.04
CA ALA A 45 9.07 -5.78 -5.19
C ALA A 45 10.01 -6.95 -4.83
N VAL A 46 10.87 -6.78 -3.82
CA VAL A 46 11.81 -7.82 -3.36
C VAL A 46 11.17 -8.84 -2.41
N LEU A 47 10.02 -8.51 -1.80
CA LEU A 47 9.33 -9.34 -0.81
C LEU A 47 8.01 -9.93 -1.32
N ASP A 48 7.72 -9.76 -2.61
CA ASP A 48 6.43 -10.15 -3.19
C ASP A 48 6.26 -11.70 -3.20
N PRO A 49 5.08 -12.24 -2.87
CA PRO A 49 4.87 -13.69 -2.84
C PRO A 49 5.02 -14.34 -4.22
N SER A 50 4.94 -13.56 -5.30
CA SER A 50 5.14 -14.07 -6.66
C SER A 50 6.54 -14.64 -6.90
N ILE A 51 7.54 -14.27 -6.08
CA ILE A 51 8.90 -14.82 -6.14
C ILE A 51 8.87 -16.32 -5.81
N ASN A 52 8.09 -16.71 -4.80
CA ASN A 52 7.98 -18.08 -4.33
C ASN A 52 6.56 -18.36 -3.78
N PRO A 53 5.58 -18.56 -4.68
CA PRO A 53 4.17 -18.65 -4.29
C PRO A 53 3.86 -19.88 -3.43
N LYS A 54 4.72 -20.91 -3.46
CA LYS A 54 4.56 -22.13 -2.68
C LYS A 54 4.85 -21.91 -1.20
N TYR A 55 5.79 -21.03 -0.85
CA TYR A 55 6.27 -20.90 0.53
C TYR A 55 6.07 -19.50 1.13
N MET A 56 5.99 -18.45 0.32
CA MET A 56 5.87 -17.06 0.79
C MET A 56 4.41 -16.63 0.98
N GLU A 57 4.14 -15.95 2.09
CA GLU A 57 2.85 -15.32 2.37
C GLU A 57 3.06 -13.94 3.01
N ILE A 58 2.35 -12.92 2.50
CA ILE A 58 2.32 -11.59 3.12
C ILE A 58 1.03 -11.41 3.94
N TYR A 59 1.18 -10.81 5.11
CA TYR A 59 0.12 -10.42 6.03
C TYR A 59 0.29 -8.94 6.42
N SER A 60 -0.81 -8.30 6.78
CA SER A 60 -0.82 -6.87 7.12
C SER A 60 -1.57 -6.63 8.43
N CYS A 61 -1.11 -5.66 9.22
CA CYS A 61 -1.89 -5.12 10.33
C CYS A 61 -3.01 -4.20 9.83
N ASP A 62 -4.06 -4.01 10.62
CA ASP A 62 -5.14 -3.05 10.37
C ASP A 62 -4.69 -1.60 10.21
N THR A 63 -3.65 -1.17 10.94
CA THR A 63 -3.10 0.20 10.87
C THR A 63 -1.89 0.35 9.96
N SER A 64 -1.50 -0.73 9.26
CA SER A 64 -0.36 -0.68 8.34
C SER A 64 -0.72 0.01 7.01
N SER A 65 0.28 0.38 6.22
CA SER A 65 0.08 1.02 4.92
C SER A 65 1.01 0.45 3.87
N ALA A 66 0.54 0.25 2.64
CA ALA A 66 1.42 -0.15 1.54
C ALA A 66 0.95 0.41 0.21
N ASN A 67 1.90 0.93 -0.57
CA ASN A 67 1.68 1.37 -1.94
C ASN A 67 3.02 1.59 -2.64
N ILE A 68 3.00 1.93 -3.92
CA ILE A 68 4.21 2.16 -4.72
C ILE A 68 4.99 3.38 -4.21
N LEU A 69 4.28 4.46 -3.90
CA LEU A 69 4.86 5.74 -3.48
C LEU A 69 4.29 6.18 -2.13
N GLU A 70 4.97 7.10 -1.48
CA GLU A 70 4.42 7.84 -0.35
C GLU A 70 3.27 8.75 -0.81
N PRO A 71 2.27 9.03 0.05
CA PRO A 71 1.14 9.88 -0.30
C PRO A 71 1.53 11.27 -0.85
N SER A 72 2.53 11.91 -0.25
CA SER A 72 3.05 13.22 -0.67
C SER A 72 3.61 13.19 -2.10
N ALA A 73 4.38 12.15 -2.43
CA ALA A 73 4.95 11.92 -3.75
C ALA A 73 3.87 11.52 -4.78
N LEU A 74 2.84 10.78 -4.37
CA LEU A 74 1.73 10.43 -5.23
C LEU A 74 0.93 11.68 -5.63
N VAL A 75 0.66 12.57 -4.67
CA VAL A 75 -0.04 13.84 -4.88
C VAL A 75 0.77 14.75 -5.80
N SER A 76 2.09 14.90 -5.60
CA SER A 76 2.90 15.76 -6.46
C SER A 76 2.91 15.32 -7.93
N ILE A 77 2.79 14.02 -8.21
CA ILE A 77 2.77 13.47 -9.56
C ILE A 77 1.36 13.50 -10.16
N LYS A 78 0.36 12.97 -9.44
CA LYS A 78 -0.99 12.71 -9.96
C LYS A 78 -2.02 13.79 -9.65
N TYR A 79 -1.83 14.56 -8.58
CA TYR A 79 -2.80 15.54 -8.09
C TYR A 79 -2.14 16.92 -7.95
N ARG A 80 -1.79 17.48 -9.11
CA ARG A 80 -1.04 18.75 -9.21
C ARG A 80 -1.92 19.92 -8.77
N GLU A 81 -1.30 21.09 -8.60
CA GLU A 81 -1.99 22.32 -8.17
C GLU A 81 -3.19 22.66 -9.05
N SER A 82 -3.13 22.41 -10.36
CA SER A 82 -4.27 22.61 -11.26
C SER A 82 -5.50 21.77 -10.88
N ASP A 83 -5.31 20.54 -10.39
CA ASP A 83 -6.41 19.66 -9.99
C ASP A 83 -6.90 19.99 -8.58
N ILE A 84 -6.00 20.47 -7.71
CA ILE A 84 -6.37 21.05 -6.41
C ILE A 84 -7.29 22.25 -6.62
N ILE A 85 -6.95 23.19 -7.51
CA ILE A 85 -7.77 24.37 -7.82
C ILE A 85 -9.16 23.93 -8.33
N LYS A 86 -9.24 22.97 -9.26
CA LYS A 86 -10.53 22.41 -9.72
C LYS A 86 -11.36 21.86 -8.56
N THR A 87 -10.72 21.23 -7.58
CA THR A 87 -11.39 20.66 -6.40
C THR A 87 -11.94 21.74 -5.50
N ILE A 88 -11.16 22.79 -5.27
CA ILE A 88 -11.59 23.95 -4.48
C ILE A 88 -12.78 24.64 -5.15
N CYS A 89 -12.69 24.91 -6.46
CA CYS A 89 -13.79 25.48 -7.23
C CYS A 89 -15.04 24.58 -7.18
N ARG A 90 -14.89 23.25 -7.26
CA ARG A 90 -16.01 22.31 -7.18
C ARG A 90 -16.70 22.33 -5.81
N LEU A 91 -15.94 22.41 -4.72
CA LEU A 91 -16.50 22.40 -3.36
C LEU A 91 -17.12 23.75 -2.99
N ASN A 92 -16.52 24.86 -3.42
CA ASN A 92 -17.06 26.20 -3.18
C ASN A 92 -18.31 26.50 -4.02
N LYS A 93 -18.47 25.92 -5.22
CA LYS A 93 -19.71 26.06 -5.99
C LYS A 93 -20.92 25.44 -5.28
N ASN A 94 -20.70 24.39 -4.49
CA ASN A 94 -21.77 23.72 -3.77
C ASN A 94 -22.17 24.46 -2.47
N SER A 95 -21.33 25.35 -1.92
CA SER A 95 -21.74 26.19 -0.79
C SER A 95 -22.75 27.27 -1.19
N ASP A 96 -22.76 27.69 -2.45
CA ASP A 96 -23.71 28.70 -2.94
C ASP A 96 -25.12 28.11 -3.18
N GLU A 97 -25.24 26.81 -3.47
CA GLU A 97 -26.54 26.14 -3.63
C GLU A 97 -27.27 25.86 -2.31
N HIS A 98 -26.60 25.95 -1.16
CA HIS A 98 -27.25 25.86 0.15
C HIS A 98 -27.76 27.20 0.69
N ASP A 99 -27.49 28.31 -0.01
CA ASP A 99 -27.90 29.68 0.34
C ASP A 99 -29.20 30.11 -0.39
N PHE A 100 -30.12 29.17 -0.65
CA PHE A 100 -31.42 29.41 -1.32
C PHE A 100 -32.36 30.39 -0.58
N ASN A 101 -31.95 30.96 0.56
CA ASN A 101 -32.75 31.91 1.34
C ASN A 101 -32.08 33.29 1.57
N ALA A 102 -31.01 33.63 0.87
CA ALA A 102 -30.41 34.97 0.98
C ALA A 102 -30.32 35.67 -0.38
N SER A 103 -31.38 36.39 -0.71
CA SER A 103 -31.40 37.45 -1.71
C SER A 103 -30.16 38.34 -1.61
N ASN A 104 -29.16 38.15 -2.48
CA ASN A 104 -28.25 39.23 -2.89
C ASN A 104 -27.42 38.82 -4.12
N LYS A 105 -27.78 39.41 -5.26
CA LYS A 105 -27.08 39.35 -6.55
C LYS A 105 -25.73 40.11 -6.57
N HIS A 106 -25.04 40.20 -5.43
CA HIS A 106 -23.79 40.96 -5.27
C HIS A 106 -22.61 40.16 -4.70
N LYS A 107 -22.73 38.84 -4.50
CA LYS A 107 -21.66 38.02 -3.89
C LYS A 107 -20.67 37.38 -4.88
N THR A 108 -20.94 37.38 -6.18
CA THR A 108 -20.08 36.69 -7.17
C THR A 108 -18.70 37.33 -7.35
N GLU A 109 -18.55 38.64 -7.12
CA GLU A 109 -17.25 39.32 -7.21
C GLU A 109 -16.41 39.20 -5.93
N PHE A 110 -17.05 38.94 -4.78
CA PHE A 110 -16.36 38.81 -3.49
C PHE A 110 -15.59 37.48 -3.40
N SER A 111 -15.99 36.44 -4.12
CA SER A 111 -15.31 35.14 -4.07
C SER A 111 -14.01 35.10 -4.87
N GLU A 112 -13.87 35.81 -5.99
CA GLU A 112 -12.64 35.72 -6.82
C GLU A 112 -11.48 36.52 -6.23
N GLN A 113 -11.74 37.72 -5.69
CA GLN A 113 -10.69 38.54 -5.10
C GLN A 113 -10.21 38.00 -3.74
N GLU A 114 -11.11 37.46 -2.90
CA GLU A 114 -10.71 36.77 -1.67
C GLU A 114 -10.01 35.44 -1.97
N PHE A 115 -10.45 34.72 -3.01
CA PHE A 115 -9.78 33.52 -3.48
C PHE A 115 -8.36 33.82 -3.95
N SER A 116 -8.13 34.85 -4.77
CA SER A 116 -6.76 35.24 -5.16
C SER A 116 -5.91 35.75 -4.00
N ARG A 117 -6.51 36.37 -2.97
CA ARG A 117 -5.77 36.81 -1.76
C ARG A 117 -5.35 35.64 -0.88
N ASN A 118 -6.19 34.62 -0.74
CA ASN A 118 -5.96 33.46 0.13
C ASN A 118 -5.58 32.18 -0.63
N GLU A 119 -5.32 32.28 -1.93
CA GLU A 119 -5.17 31.14 -2.84
C GLU A 119 -4.08 30.17 -2.37
N LYS A 120 -2.95 30.73 -1.95
CA LYS A 120 -1.78 29.96 -1.51
C LYS A 120 -2.04 29.19 -0.22
N ASP A 121 -2.77 29.78 0.72
CA ASP A 121 -3.09 29.15 2.00
C ASP A 121 -4.18 28.07 1.84
N LEU A 122 -5.15 28.33 0.96
CA LEU A 122 -6.13 27.34 0.54
C LEU A 122 -5.46 26.15 -0.15
N ILE A 123 -4.60 26.39 -1.16
CA ILE A 123 -3.87 25.32 -1.85
C ILE A 123 -3.05 24.48 -0.85
N LYS A 124 -2.37 25.11 0.10
CA LYS A 124 -1.61 24.40 1.13
C LYS A 124 -2.49 23.51 2.01
N SER A 125 -3.65 24.01 2.44
CA SER A 125 -4.60 23.23 3.24
C SER A 125 -5.18 22.06 2.45
N TYR A 126 -5.58 22.31 1.20
CA TYR A 126 -6.11 21.28 0.31
C TYR A 126 -5.07 20.25 -0.12
N LYS A 127 -3.79 20.60 -0.14
CA LYS A 127 -2.70 19.63 -0.34
C LYS A 127 -2.67 18.59 0.78
N SER A 128 -2.84 19.00 2.04
CA SER A 128 -2.96 18.04 3.16
C SER A 128 -4.18 17.14 3.02
N VAL A 129 -5.31 17.67 2.51
CA VAL A 129 -6.50 16.86 2.20
C VAL A 129 -6.21 15.87 1.06
N ALA A 130 -5.50 16.29 0.01
CA ALA A 130 -5.10 15.42 -1.09
C ALA A 130 -4.15 14.31 -0.63
N GLU A 131 -3.23 14.60 0.28
CA GLU A 131 -2.33 13.60 0.89
C GLU A 131 -3.11 12.59 1.74
N TYR A 132 -4.12 13.06 2.50
CA TYR A 132 -5.01 12.16 3.23
C TYR A 132 -5.83 11.29 2.27
N PHE A 133 -6.35 11.86 1.19
CA PHE A 133 -7.05 11.12 0.14
C PHE A 133 -6.16 10.06 -0.51
N ALA A 134 -4.90 10.39 -0.79
CA ALA A 134 -3.92 9.41 -1.26
C ALA A 134 -3.70 8.29 -0.24
N LYS A 135 -3.59 8.62 1.06
CA LYS A 135 -3.42 7.64 2.14
C LYS A 135 -4.60 6.66 2.26
N LEU A 136 -5.83 7.07 1.92
CA LEU A 136 -6.99 6.15 1.89
C LEU A 136 -6.82 5.01 0.87
N HIS A 137 -6.02 5.23 -0.19
CA HIS A 137 -5.68 4.19 -1.15
C HIS A 137 -4.60 3.22 -0.64
N ASP A 138 -3.93 3.49 0.47
CA ASP A 138 -2.84 2.66 1.00
C ASP A 138 -3.32 1.62 2.04
N THR A 139 -4.64 1.50 2.20
CA THR A 139 -5.26 0.72 3.29
C THR A 139 -5.09 -0.79 3.10
N PRO A 140 -4.97 -1.55 4.21
CA PRO A 140 -4.85 -3.01 4.16
C PRO A 140 -6.11 -3.69 3.60
N CYS A 141 -7.28 -3.06 3.73
CA CYS A 141 -8.51 -3.51 3.08
C CYS A 141 -8.34 -3.58 1.56
N ARG A 142 -7.81 -2.50 0.95
CA ARG A 142 -7.53 -2.49 -0.49
C ARG A 142 -6.50 -3.54 -0.89
N MET A 143 -5.46 -3.76 -0.06
CA MET A 143 -4.47 -4.81 -0.32
C MET A 143 -5.13 -6.20 -0.37
N LEU A 144 -6.07 -6.46 0.55
CA LEU A 144 -6.81 -7.72 0.59
C LEU A 144 -7.72 -7.88 -0.64
N ASP A 145 -8.43 -6.81 -1.03
CA ASP A 145 -9.29 -6.80 -2.21
C ASP A 145 -8.50 -7.06 -3.51
N LYS A 146 -7.27 -6.54 -3.56
CA LYS A 146 -6.34 -6.77 -4.67
C LYS A 146 -5.60 -8.11 -4.57
N LYS A 147 -5.85 -8.89 -3.52
CA LYS A 147 -5.27 -10.23 -3.27
C LYS A 147 -3.74 -10.23 -3.20
N VAL A 148 -3.13 -9.10 -2.86
CA VAL A 148 -1.67 -9.00 -2.64
C VAL A 148 -1.26 -9.48 -1.25
N ILE A 149 -2.17 -9.44 -0.28
CA ILE A 149 -1.99 -10.03 1.05
C ILE A 149 -2.95 -11.19 1.27
N LYS A 150 -2.56 -12.15 2.11
CA LYS A 150 -3.39 -13.32 2.40
C LYS A 150 -4.51 -13.02 3.39
N LYS A 151 -4.20 -12.23 4.43
CA LYS A 151 -5.15 -11.84 5.48
C LYS A 151 -4.68 -10.60 6.24
N ILE A 152 -5.64 -9.82 6.75
CA ILE A 152 -5.40 -8.78 7.75
C ILE A 152 -5.41 -9.42 9.13
N VAL A 153 -4.33 -9.24 9.89
CA VAL A 153 -4.13 -9.83 11.22
C VAL A 153 -3.84 -8.72 12.20
N CYS A 154 -4.66 -8.58 13.25
CA CYS A 154 -4.40 -7.59 14.29
C CYS A 154 -3.14 -7.96 15.08
N TRP A 155 -2.33 -6.96 15.46
CA TRP A 155 -1.08 -7.18 16.18
C TRP A 155 -1.25 -7.92 17.50
N LYS A 156 -2.32 -7.64 18.25
CA LYS A 156 -2.60 -8.29 19.55
C LYS A 156 -2.73 -9.81 19.41
N ASP A 157 -3.34 -10.27 18.33
CA ASP A 157 -3.57 -11.70 18.06
C ASP A 157 -2.49 -12.33 17.16
N SER A 158 -1.56 -11.52 16.63
CA SER A 158 -0.58 -11.93 15.62
C SER A 158 0.26 -13.12 16.07
N ARG A 159 0.75 -13.13 17.32
CA ARG A 159 1.55 -14.22 17.87
C ARG A 159 0.80 -15.56 17.84
N ARG A 160 -0.46 -15.57 18.31
CA ARG A 160 -1.29 -16.77 18.31
C ARG A 160 -1.57 -17.23 16.88
N PHE A 161 -1.90 -16.29 16.00
CA PHE A 161 -2.15 -16.56 14.59
C PHE A 161 -0.94 -17.21 13.91
N PHE A 162 0.24 -16.58 14.00
CA PHE A 162 1.46 -17.06 13.34
C PHE A 162 1.98 -18.36 13.94
N TYR A 163 1.82 -18.60 15.24
CA TYR A 163 2.15 -19.90 15.85
C TYR A 163 1.40 -21.04 15.14
N TRP A 164 0.07 -20.92 15.02
CA TRP A 164 -0.74 -21.96 14.40
C TRP A 164 -0.53 -22.03 12.88
N ARG A 165 -0.35 -20.89 12.22
CA ARG A 165 -0.07 -20.85 10.78
C ARG A 165 1.26 -21.54 10.47
N LEU A 166 2.32 -21.22 11.21
CA LEU A 166 3.65 -21.83 11.03
C LEU A 166 3.60 -23.33 11.26
N LYS A 167 3.01 -23.76 12.38
CA LYS A 167 2.89 -25.18 12.72
C LYS A 167 2.17 -25.95 11.61
N ARG A 168 1.06 -25.41 11.11
CA ARG A 168 0.33 -25.98 9.98
C ARG A 168 1.19 -26.09 8.72
N ARG A 169 1.89 -25.02 8.32
CA ARG A 169 2.70 -25.01 7.09
C ARG A 169 3.89 -25.97 7.14
N ILE A 170 4.53 -26.12 8.31
CA ILE A 170 5.60 -27.11 8.51
C ILE A 170 5.05 -28.53 8.34
N HIS A 171 3.87 -28.83 8.93
CA HIS A 171 3.25 -30.14 8.77
C HIS A 171 2.77 -30.39 7.34
N GLU A 172 2.16 -29.40 6.67
CA GLU A 172 1.79 -29.49 5.25
C GLU A 172 3.00 -29.83 4.39
N LYS A 173 4.14 -29.16 4.60
CA LYS A 173 5.38 -29.48 3.89
C LYS A 173 5.84 -30.91 4.14
N LYS A 174 5.83 -31.37 5.39
CA LYS A 174 6.25 -32.74 5.74
C LYS A 174 5.38 -33.78 5.03
N ILE A 175 4.06 -33.58 5.03
CA ILE A 175 3.13 -34.45 4.31
C ILE A 175 3.42 -34.42 2.81
N TRP A 176 3.66 -33.23 2.25
CA TRP A 176 4.04 -33.08 0.84
C TRP A 176 5.32 -33.85 0.49
N THR A 177 6.36 -33.77 1.33
CA THR A 177 7.60 -34.53 1.11
C THR A 177 7.36 -36.03 1.18
N ASP A 178 6.50 -36.49 2.09
CA ASP A 178 6.15 -37.92 2.20
C ASP A 178 5.37 -38.38 0.95
N ILE A 179 4.42 -37.59 0.45
CA ILE A 179 3.65 -37.89 -0.77
C ILE A 179 4.56 -37.96 -2.01
N LEU A 180 5.44 -36.97 -2.19
CA LEU A 180 6.37 -36.94 -3.33
C LEU A 180 7.38 -38.10 -3.28
N SER A 181 7.72 -38.59 -2.09
CA SER A 181 8.58 -39.77 -1.95
C SER A 181 7.92 -41.06 -2.48
N VAL A 182 6.58 -41.14 -2.38
CA VAL A 182 5.79 -42.28 -2.86
C VAL A 182 5.44 -42.14 -4.34
N ASN A 183 5.10 -40.93 -4.80
CA ASN A 183 4.82 -40.67 -6.20
C ASN A 183 5.46 -39.35 -6.68
N PRO A 184 6.66 -39.43 -7.31
CA PRO A 184 7.39 -38.25 -7.79
C PRO A 184 6.73 -37.53 -8.98
N SER A 185 5.74 -38.14 -9.63
CA SER A 185 5.08 -37.59 -10.84
C SER A 185 3.89 -36.67 -10.54
N LEU A 186 3.53 -36.50 -9.26
CA LEU A 186 2.45 -35.59 -8.84
C LEU A 186 2.88 -34.13 -8.97
N ASN A 187 2.16 -33.38 -9.80
CA ASN A 187 2.31 -31.92 -9.89
C ASN A 187 1.57 -31.22 -8.74
N ASP A 188 2.18 -30.14 -8.22
CA ASP A 188 1.66 -29.33 -7.11
C ASP A 188 0.23 -28.77 -7.33
N GLU A 189 -0.20 -28.59 -8.58
CA GLU A 189 -1.51 -27.99 -8.92
C GLU A 189 -2.70 -28.95 -8.79
N SER A 190 -2.47 -30.26 -8.72
CA SER A 190 -3.53 -31.27 -8.82
C SER A 190 -4.42 -31.44 -7.58
N ILE A 191 -4.08 -30.78 -6.46
CA ILE A 191 -4.71 -31.00 -5.13
C ILE A 191 -5.03 -29.65 -4.42
N SER A 192 -4.85 -28.51 -5.09
CA SER A 192 -5.03 -27.15 -4.49
C SER A 192 -6.50 -26.72 -4.35
#